data_AF-A0A364Y4K4-F1
#
_entry.id   AF-A0A364Y4K4-F1
#
_cell.length_a   1.000
_cell.length_b   1.000
_cell.length_c   1.000
_cell.angle_alpha   90.00
_cell.angle_beta   90.00
_cell.angle_gamma   90.00
#
_symmetry.space_group_name_H-M   'P 1'
#
loop_
_entity.id
_entity.type
_entity.pdbx_description
1 polymer ?
#
loop_
_entity_poly.entity_id
_entity_poly.type
_entity_poly.pdbx_seq_one_letter_code
_entity_poly.pdbx_strand_id
1 'polypeptide(L)'
;MVLHSSFPDFVLFLYVHLSNADSSYDPKELAAIKDKMRVLFPESTDFEKKLYQTIREYNALDKSNLDEVLQRSAEHFKKEKPSKDIYDAFQDIIAADGKIEPTEAKALDTLRQIIG
;
A
#
# COMPACT_ATOMS: atom_id res chain seq x y z
N MET A 1 17.69 -5.99 2.10
CA MET A 1 16.99 -6.18 0.81
C MET A 1 15.90 -5.15 0.74
N VAL A 2 15.88 -4.28 -0.28
CA VAL A 2 14.73 -3.40 -0.55
C VAL A 2 13.78 -4.21 -1.43
N LEU A 3 12.58 -4.50 -0.94
CA LEU A 3 11.62 -5.38 -1.63
C LEU A 3 10.98 -4.71 -2.85
N HIS A 4 10.82 -3.38 -2.80
CA HIS A 4 10.08 -2.64 -3.82
C HIS A 4 11.02 -2.02 -4.85
N SER A 5 10.77 -2.33 -6.12
CA SER A 5 11.61 -1.87 -7.24
C SER A 5 11.33 -0.42 -7.64
N SER A 6 10.16 0.11 -7.28
CA SER A 6 9.75 1.49 -7.55
C SER A 6 8.84 2.04 -6.45
N PHE A 7 8.71 3.37 -6.39
CA PHE A 7 7.83 4.04 -5.42
C PHE A 7 6.36 3.64 -5.59
N PRO A 8 5.78 3.58 -6.82
CA PRO A 8 4.43 3.05 -7.03
C PRO A 8 4.23 1.62 -6.49
N ASP A 9 5.24 0.75 -6.61
CA ASP A 9 5.17 -0.61 -6.06
C ASP A 9 5.09 -0.61 -4.54
N PHE A 10 5.85 0.27 -3.90
CA PHE A 10 5.81 0.44 -2.45
C PHE A 10 4.45 1.00 -1.99
N VAL A 11 3.89 1.98 -2.71
CA VAL A 11 2.56 2.51 -2.39
C VAL A 11 1.49 1.43 -2.54
N LEU A 12 1.56 0.62 -3.60
CA LEU A 12 0.65 -0.51 -3.78
C LEU A 12 0.79 -1.55 -2.65
N PHE A 13 2.01 -1.81 -2.19
CA PHE A 13 2.25 -2.69 -1.05
C PHE A 13 1.60 -2.15 0.23
N LEU A 14 1.66 -0.84 0.46
CA LEU A 14 0.98 -0.23 1.59
C LEU A 14 -0.55 -0.32 1.46
N TYR A 15 -1.11 -0.16 0.26
CA TYR A 15 -2.55 -0.39 0.01
C TYR A 15 -2.96 -1.83 0.35
N VAL A 16 -2.16 -2.82 -0.06
CA VAL A 16 -2.40 -4.22 0.29
C VAL A 16 -2.28 -4.46 1.79
N HIS A 17 -1.30 -3.82 2.45
CA HIS A 17 -1.13 -3.90 3.90
C HIS A 17 -2.35 -3.38 4.65
N LEU A 18 -2.95 -2.27 4.20
CA LEU A 18 -4.20 -1.73 4.73
C LEU A 18 -5.34 -2.75 4.63
N SER A 19 -5.62 -3.25 3.43
CA SER A 19 -6.70 -4.23 3.17
C SER A 19 -6.50 -5.60 3.80
N ASN A 20 -5.42 -5.82 4.55
CA ASN A 20 -5.17 -7.07 5.26
C ASN A 20 -5.18 -6.88 6.79
N ALA A 21 -5.73 -5.76 7.29
CA ALA A 21 -5.86 -5.51 8.72
C ALA A 21 -6.55 -6.69 9.45
N ASP A 22 -7.61 -7.25 8.85
CA ASP A 22 -8.41 -8.35 9.42
C ASP A 22 -7.99 -9.75 8.95
N SER A 23 -6.80 -9.90 8.37
CA SER A 23 -6.33 -11.17 7.77
C SER A 23 -7.25 -11.74 6.67
N SER A 24 -8.12 -10.90 6.11
CA SER A 24 -8.97 -11.20 4.97
C SER A 24 -8.99 -9.97 4.06
N TYR A 25 -9.08 -10.18 2.76
CA TYR A 25 -9.22 -9.11 1.79
C TYR A 25 -10.70 -8.96 1.45
N ASP A 26 -11.34 -7.85 1.84
CA ASP A 26 -12.72 -7.59 1.41
C ASP A 26 -12.72 -7.29 -0.11
N PRO A 27 -13.58 -7.93 -0.91
CA PRO A 27 -13.69 -7.63 -2.34
C PRO A 27 -13.91 -6.15 -2.67
N LYS A 28 -14.55 -5.38 -1.79
CA LYS A 28 -14.73 -3.92 -1.93
C LYS A 28 -13.43 -3.16 -1.77
N GLU A 29 -12.58 -3.57 -0.83
CA GLU A 29 -11.26 -2.97 -0.65
C GLU A 29 -10.37 -3.29 -1.84
N LEU A 30 -10.37 -4.54 -2.33
CA LEU A 30 -9.61 -4.90 -3.53
C LEU A 30 -10.09 -4.12 -4.77
N ALA A 31 -11.40 -3.91 -4.90
CA ALA A 31 -11.95 -3.07 -5.96
C ALA A 31 -11.50 -1.61 -5.81
N ALA A 32 -11.55 -1.05 -4.58
CA ALA A 32 -11.08 0.29 -4.29
C ALA A 32 -9.59 0.44 -4.62
N ILE A 33 -8.74 -0.50 -4.18
CA ILE A 33 -7.30 -0.51 -4.51
C ILE A 33 -7.09 -0.53 -6.01
N LYS A 34 -7.79 -1.43 -6.74
CA LYS A 34 -7.68 -1.53 -8.20
C LYS A 34 -8.06 -0.22 -8.89
N ASP A 35 -9.06 0.49 -8.36
CA ASP A 35 -9.43 1.80 -8.89
C ASP A 35 -8.36 2.88 -8.62
N LYS A 36 -7.74 2.85 -7.44
CA LYS A 36 -6.66 3.78 -7.06
C LYS A 36 -5.33 3.48 -7.76
N MET A 37 -5.10 2.25 -8.24
CA MET A 37 -3.91 1.90 -9.03
C MET A 37 -3.75 2.73 -10.31
N ARG A 38 -4.82 3.31 -10.84
CA ARG A 38 -4.77 4.24 -12.00
C ARG A 38 -3.95 5.50 -11.72
N VAL A 39 -3.83 5.89 -10.45
CA VAL A 39 -3.01 7.04 -10.02
C VAL A 39 -1.53 6.65 -9.93
N LEU A 40 -1.24 5.37 -9.68
CA LEU A 40 0.11 4.85 -9.45
C LEU A 40 0.81 4.38 -10.72
N PHE A 41 0.05 3.82 -11.66
CA PHE A 41 0.58 3.09 -12.80
C PHE A 41 -0.09 3.55 -14.10
N PRO A 42 0.62 3.48 -15.24
CA PRO A 42 0.04 3.84 -16.53
C PRO A 42 -1.13 2.91 -16.90
N GLU A 43 -2.07 3.41 -17.70
CA GLU A 43 -3.27 2.66 -18.13
C GLU A 43 -2.97 1.35 -18.87
N SER A 44 -1.78 1.23 -19.47
CA SER A 44 -1.30 -0.01 -20.10
C SER A 44 -0.95 -1.13 -19.12
N THR A 45 -0.98 -0.85 -17.81
CA THR A 45 -0.66 -1.82 -16.77
C THR A 45 -1.82 -2.77 -16.55
N ASP A 46 -1.54 -4.07 -16.53
CA ASP A 46 -2.48 -5.07 -16.04
C ASP A 46 -2.61 -4.96 -14.51
N PHE A 47 -3.55 -4.12 -14.06
CA PHE A 47 -3.75 -3.84 -12.63
C PHE A 47 -4.14 -5.09 -11.84
N GLU A 48 -4.86 -6.02 -12.46
CA GLU A 48 -5.31 -7.23 -11.79
C GLU A 48 -4.13 -8.15 -11.49
N LYS A 49 -3.34 -8.46 -12.52
CA LYS A 49 -2.12 -9.26 -12.36
C LYS A 49 -1.18 -8.63 -11.34
N LYS A 50 -1.02 -7.31 -11.39
CA LYS A 50 -0.10 -6.58 -10.52
C LYS A 50 -0.56 -6.57 -9.06
N LEU A 51 -1.86 -6.34 -8.81
CA LEU A 51 -2.45 -6.42 -7.48
C LEU A 51 -2.29 -7.82 -6.88
N TYR A 52 -2.64 -8.87 -7.64
CA TYR A 52 -2.52 -10.24 -7.16
C TYR A 52 -1.07 -10.65 -6.91
N GLN A 53 -0.13 -10.16 -7.71
CA GLN A 53 1.29 -10.37 -7.46
C GLN A 53 1.71 -9.73 -6.13
N THR A 54 1.35 -8.46 -5.89
CA THR A 54 1.68 -7.78 -4.64
C THR A 54 1.01 -8.43 -3.42
N ILE A 55 -0.23 -8.92 -3.54
CA ILE A 55 -0.90 -9.72 -2.50
C ILE A 55 -0.10 -10.98 -2.18
N ARG A 56 0.36 -11.71 -3.20
CA ARG A 56 1.18 -12.92 -3.01
C ARG A 56 2.51 -12.59 -2.33
N GLU A 57 3.19 -11.55 -2.77
CA GLU A 57 4.46 -11.10 -2.18
C GLU A 57 4.27 -10.67 -0.72
N TYR A 58 3.21 -9.90 -0.44
CA TYR A 58 2.84 -9.51 0.91
C TYR A 58 2.55 -10.73 1.80
N ASN A 59 1.80 -11.72 1.33
CA ASN A 59 1.47 -12.92 2.10
C ASN A 59 2.63 -13.89 2.27
N ALA A 60 3.57 -13.92 1.33
CA ALA A 60 4.80 -14.70 1.44
C ALA A 60 5.82 -14.05 2.40
N LEU A 61 5.62 -12.77 2.75
CA LEU A 61 6.49 -12.05 3.68
C LEU A 61 6.32 -12.59 5.10
N ASP A 62 7.46 -12.85 5.76
CA ASP A 62 7.49 -13.10 7.19
C ASP A 62 7.02 -11.83 7.93
N LYS A 63 5.84 -11.91 8.54
CA LYS A 63 5.20 -10.77 9.20
C LYS A 63 6.01 -10.22 10.36
N SER A 64 6.93 -11.00 10.94
CA SER A 64 7.87 -10.50 11.95
C SER A 64 8.84 -9.46 11.39
N ASN A 65 9.09 -9.47 10.08
CA ASN A 65 9.97 -8.53 9.38
C ASN A 65 9.21 -7.38 8.69
N LEU A 66 7.88 -7.36 8.77
CA LEU A 66 7.05 -6.38 8.05
C LEU A 66 7.44 -4.94 8.40
N ASP A 67 7.64 -4.65 9.69
CA ASP A 67 8.00 -3.32 10.18
C ASP A 67 9.35 -2.86 9.62
N GLU A 68 10.34 -3.75 9.62
CA GLU A 68 11.67 -3.47 9.07
C GLU A 68 11.60 -3.22 7.55
N VAL A 69 10.76 -3.96 6.83
CA VAL A 69 10.55 -3.80 5.40
C VAL A 69 9.88 -2.48 5.07
N LEU A 70 8.85 -2.10 5.83
CA LEU A 70 8.16 -0.82 5.68
C LEU A 70 9.10 0.35 5.96
N GLN A 71 9.84 0.28 7.07
CA GLN A 71 10.80 1.32 7.44
C GLN A 71 11.90 1.48 6.38
N ARG A 72 12.53 0.38 5.95
CA ARG A 72 13.58 0.44 4.91
C ARG A 72 13.06 0.95 3.58
N SER A 73 11.83 0.58 3.22
CA SER A 73 11.20 1.09 1.99
C SER A 73 10.91 2.59 2.11
N ALA A 74 10.39 3.04 3.25
CA ALA A 74 10.17 4.46 3.52
C ALA A 74 11.48 5.27 3.47
N GLU A 75 12.55 4.76 4.10
CA GLU A 75 13.88 5.38 4.03
C GLU A 75 14.45 5.43 2.61
N HIS A 76 14.23 4.38 1.82
CA HIS A 76 14.66 4.31 0.43
C HIS A 76 13.95 5.37 -0.43
N PHE A 77 12.65 5.57 -0.19
CA PHE A 77 11.81 6.50 -0.95
C PHE A 77 11.59 7.86 -0.28
N LYS A 78 12.29 8.20 0.81
CA LYS A 78 12.11 9.46 1.58
C LYS A 78 12.27 10.77 0.80
N LYS A 79 12.79 10.71 -0.43
CA LYS A 79 12.95 11.87 -1.31
C LYS A 79 11.78 12.02 -2.29
N GLU A 80 10.96 10.99 -2.40
CA GLU A 80 9.74 11.01 -3.20
C GLU A 80 8.72 11.92 -2.53
N LYS A 81 7.98 12.64 -3.38
CA LYS A 81 6.87 13.50 -2.93
C LYS A 81 5.58 12.89 -3.47
N PRO A 82 4.96 11.95 -2.74
CA PRO A 82 3.66 11.44 -3.11
C PRO A 82 2.67 12.58 -3.37
N SER A 83 1.91 12.45 -4.45
CA SER A 83 0.87 13.41 -4.79
C SER A 83 -0.25 13.38 -3.73
N LYS A 84 -1.04 14.45 -3.69
CA LYS A 84 -2.26 14.49 -2.87
C LYS A 84 -3.19 13.32 -3.20
N ASP A 85 -3.29 12.94 -4.46
CA ASP A 85 -4.14 11.83 -4.90
C ASP A 85 -3.75 10.48 -4.26
N ILE A 86 -2.45 10.25 -4.00
CA ILE A 86 -1.99 9.06 -3.29
C ILE A 86 -2.48 9.08 -1.83
N TYR A 87 -2.46 10.25 -1.19
CA TYR A 87 -2.97 10.43 0.18
C TYR A 87 -4.48 10.25 0.27
N ASP A 88 -5.21 10.89 -0.64
CA ASP A 88 -6.66 10.79 -0.71
C ASP A 88 -7.06 9.33 -0.98
N ALA A 89 -6.32 8.61 -1.82
CA ALA A 89 -6.51 7.18 -2.05
C ALA A 89 -6.32 6.31 -0.80
N PHE A 90 -5.34 6.62 0.06
CA PHE A 90 -5.19 5.95 1.36
C PHE A 90 -6.42 6.15 2.25
N GLN A 91 -6.89 7.39 2.35
CA GLN A 91 -8.06 7.71 3.16
C GLN A 91 -9.31 7.02 2.63
N ASP A 92 -9.48 6.97 1.30
CA ASP A 92 -10.61 6.30 0.66
C ASP A 92 -10.61 4.78 0.89
N ILE A 93 -9.44 4.14 0.88
CA ILE A 93 -9.32 2.69 1.15
C ILE A 93 -9.70 2.39 2.61
N ILE A 94 -9.18 3.17 3.56
CA ILE A 94 -9.51 3.04 4.99
C ILE A 94 -11.00 3.32 5.24
N ALA A 95 -11.54 4.35 4.59
CA ALA A 95 -12.95 4.70 4.71
C ALA A 95 -13.90 3.65 4.10
N ALA A 96 -13.41 2.80 3.19
CA ALA A 96 -14.22 1.73 2.59
C ALA A 96 -14.62 0.65 3.60
N ASP A 97 -13.79 0.40 4.61
CA ASP A 97 -14.08 -0.54 5.71
C ASP A 97 -14.88 0.10 6.85
N GLY A 98 -14.80 1.44 6.98
CA GLY A 98 -15.64 2.23 7.89
C GLY A 98 -15.22 2.16 9.37
N LYS A 99 -14.11 1.49 9.68
CA LYS A 99 -13.44 1.48 10.99
C LYS A 99 -11.95 1.74 10.79
N ILE A 100 -11.36 2.53 11.68
CA ILE A 100 -9.92 2.78 11.67
C ILE A 100 -9.25 1.80 12.63
N GLU A 101 -8.53 0.82 12.09
CA GLU A 101 -7.77 -0.17 12.86
C GLU A 101 -6.31 0.30 13.10
N PRO A 102 -5.61 -0.20 14.15
CA PRO A 102 -4.24 0.22 14.47
C PRO A 102 -3.21 0.00 13.35
N THR A 103 -3.43 -1.02 12.51
CA THR A 103 -2.62 -1.31 11.32
C THR A 103 -2.73 -0.21 10.27
N GLU A 104 -3.90 0.41 10.15
CA GLU A 104 -4.15 1.47 9.18
C GLU A 104 -3.51 2.79 9.59
N ALA A 105 -3.58 3.11 10.88
CA ALA A 105 -2.85 4.24 11.46
C ALA A 105 -1.34 4.12 11.19
N LYS A 106 -0.78 2.92 11.31
CA LYS A 106 0.64 2.65 11.07
C LYS A 106 1.05 2.82 9.61
N ALA A 107 0.22 2.36 8.67
CA ALA A 107 0.46 2.53 7.25
C ALA A 107 0.39 4.02 6.84
N LEU A 108 -0.56 4.78 7.39
CA LEU A 108 -0.64 6.23 7.22
C LEU A 108 0.59 6.95 7.78
N ASP A 109 1.03 6.58 8.99
CA ASP A 109 2.23 7.17 9.59
C ASP A 109 3.49 6.83 8.79
N THR A 110 3.58 5.63 8.22
CA THR A 110 4.66 5.24 7.30
C THR A 110 4.67 6.14 6.06
N LEU A 111 3.51 6.44 5.49
CA LEU A 111 3.41 7.36 4.35
C LEU A 111 3.81 8.79 4.73
N ARG A 112 3.39 9.27 5.91
CA ARG A 112 3.77 10.60 6.44
C ARG A 112 5.28 10.74 6.60
N GLN A 113 5.96 9.69 7.08
CA GLN A 113 7.42 9.69 7.21
C GLN A 113 8.16 9.86 5.88
N ILE A 114 7.53 9.51 4.75
CA ILE A 114 8.09 9.69 3.41
C ILE A 114 7.96 11.16 2.97
N ILE A 115 6.85 11.83 3.30
CA ILE A 115 6.64 13.24 2.93
C ILE A 115 7.51 14.20 3.75
N GLY A 116 7.73 13.90 5.03
CA GLY A 116 8.38 14.81 5.98
C GLY A 116 7.38 15.66 6.75
#